data_AF-A0AA39RCW9-F1
#
_entry.id   AF-A0AA39RCW9-F1
#
_cell.length_a   1.000
_cell.length_b   1.000
_cell.length_c   1.000
_cell.angle_alpha   90.00
_cell.angle_beta   90.00
_cell.angle_gamma   90.00
#
_symmetry.space_group_name_H-M   'P 1'
#
loop_
_entity.id
_entity.type
_entity.pdbx_description
1 polymer ?
#
loop_
_entity_poly.entity_id
_entity_poly.type
_entity_poly.pdbx_seq_one_letter_code
_entity_poly.pdbx_strand_id
1 'polypeptide(L)'
;MFVIGINADNSHYLIAYVVVERESYDIWNWLLEFLRIDLNLNHPFGITSMTDKQKGLVEAINELWRDSEHRFCVKHMYAYFKKKFNGDLIRNKVWQAAKAVTEEEWNDIMEKIKVINVKAW
;
A
#
# COMPACT_ATOMS: atom_id res chain seq x y z
N MET A 1 9.22 12.08 4.10
CA MET A 1 8.28 10.94 4.05
C MET A 1 7.37 10.97 5.25
N PHE A 2 6.12 10.53 5.08
CA PHE A 2 5.08 10.64 6.11
C PHE A 2 4.47 9.27 6.41
N VAL A 3 4.18 9.03 7.68
CA VAL A 3 3.45 7.87 8.17
C VAL A 3 2.11 8.40 8.69
N ILE A 4 1.04 7.95 8.06
CA ILE A 4 -0.32 8.37 8.38
C ILE A 4 -1.05 7.19 9.00
N GLY A 5 -1.66 7.42 10.16
CA GLY A 5 -2.56 6.48 10.80
C GLY A 5 -4.01 6.75 10.42
N ILE A 6 -4.80 5.69 10.41
CA ILE A 6 -6.26 5.74 10.32
C ILE A 6 -6.81 4.95 11.51
N ASN A 7 -7.68 5.56 12.29
CA ASN A 7 -8.33 4.94 13.44
C ASN A 7 -9.72 4.39 13.04
N ALA A 8 -10.44 3.84 14.02
CA ALA A 8 -11.75 3.23 13.82
C ALA A 8 -12.86 4.21 13.34
N ASP A 9 -12.69 5.52 13.53
CA ASP A 9 -13.65 6.53 13.07
C ASP A 9 -13.32 7.09 11.66
N ASN A 10 -12.35 6.48 10.97
CA ASN A 10 -11.80 6.93 9.67
C ASN A 10 -11.09 8.29 9.70
N SER A 11 -10.73 8.82 10.87
CA SER A 11 -9.89 10.01 10.97
C SER A 11 -8.44 9.70 10.61
N HIS A 12 -7.84 10.62 9.87
CA HIS A 12 -6.45 10.53 9.45
C HIS A 12 -5.58 11.40 10.35
N TYR A 13 -4.48 10.86 10.84
CA TYR A 13 -3.52 11.59 11.68
C TYR A 13 -2.08 11.31 11.26
N LEU A 14 -1.25 12.34 11.36
CA LEU A 14 0.19 12.20 11.16
C LEU A 14 0.79 11.50 12.38
N ILE A 15 1.35 10.31 12.19
CA ILE A 15 2.06 9.57 13.23
C ILE A 15 3.52 10.03 13.29
N ALA A 16 4.18 10.05 12.14
CA ALA A 16 5.59 10.42 12.03
C ALA A 16 5.91 11.02 10.68
N TYR A 17 6.96 11.84 10.64
CA TYR A 17 7.61 12.23 9.39
C TYR A 17 9.11 12.09 9.54
N VAL A 18 9.78 11.75 8.44
CA VAL A 18 11.23 11.61 8.40
C VAL A 18 11.76 12.24 7.12
N VAL A 19 12.92 12.90 7.24
CA VAL A 19 13.69 13.39 6.11
C VAL A 19 14.95 12.53 6.04
N VAL A 20 15.14 11.87 4.91
CA VAL A 20 16.22 10.91 4.70
C VAL A 20 16.88 11.20 3.37
N GLU A 21 18.18 10.93 3.26
CA GLU A 21 18.95 11.18 2.04
C GLU A 21 18.50 10.26 0.89
N ARG A 22 18.12 9.03 1.22
CA ARG A 22 17.67 8.02 0.26
C ARG A 22 16.62 7.10 0.86
N GLU A 23 15.84 6.47 0.00
CA GLU A 23 14.95 5.38 0.40
C GLU A 23 15.71 4.06 0.27
N SER A 24 16.03 3.41 1.39
CA SER A 24 16.79 2.15 1.41
C SER A 24 16.30 1.25 2.54
N TYR A 25 16.49 -0.06 2.42
CA TYR A 25 16.08 -1.04 3.42
C TYR A 25 16.52 -0.64 4.84
N ASP A 26 17.78 -0.24 5.04
CA ASP A 26 18.31 0.13 6.36
C ASP A 26 17.51 1.27 7.01
N ILE A 27 17.13 2.26 6.20
CA ILE A 27 16.36 3.43 6.64
C ILE A 27 14.91 3.05 6.97
N TRP A 28 14.31 2.17 6.15
CA TRP A 28 12.96 1.67 6.39
C TRP A 28 12.88 0.80 7.64
N ASN A 29 13.83 -0.12 7.79
CA ASN A 29 13.93 -0.99 8.93
C ASN A 29 14.11 -0.18 10.23
N TRP A 30 15.01 0.81 10.21
CA TRP A 30 15.21 1.74 11.32
C TRP A 30 13.91 2.47 11.69
N LEU A 31 13.22 3.10 10.72
CA LEU A 31 11.99 3.83 11.00
C LEU A 31 10.87 2.93 11.55
N LEU A 32 10.68 1.77 10.93
CA LEU A 32 9.63 0.83 11.31
C LEU A 32 9.89 0.25 12.70
N GLU A 33 11.15 0.06 13.08
CA GLU A 33 11.54 -0.37 14.43
C GLU A 33 11.17 0.71 15.47
N PHE A 34 11.46 1.99 15.20
CA PHE A 34 11.03 3.08 16.08
C PHE A 34 9.52 3.14 16.22
N LEU A 35 8.78 3.06 15.11
CA LEU A 35 7.31 3.02 15.15
C LEU A 35 6.79 1.82 15.93
N ARG A 36 7.42 0.66 15.79
CA ARG A 36 7.05 -0.56 16.51
C ARG A 36 7.17 -0.34 18.02
N ILE A 37 8.27 0.24 18.46
CA ILE A 37 8.54 0.51 19.88
C ILE A 37 7.58 1.59 20.40
N ASP A 38 7.49 2.73 19.72
CA ASP A 38 6.74 3.90 20.19
C ASP A 38 5.22 3.67 20.21
N LEU A 39 4.70 2.90 19.25
CA LEU A 39 3.29 2.55 19.17
C LEU A 39 2.97 1.23 19.89
N ASN A 40 3.95 0.60 20.54
CA ASN A 40 3.82 -0.68 21.23
C ASN A 40 3.26 -1.82 20.33
N LEU A 41 3.75 -1.90 19.09
CA LEU A 41 3.31 -2.87 18.07
C LEU A 41 4.15 -4.15 18.07
N ASN A 42 4.53 -4.63 19.25
CA ASN A 42 5.35 -5.83 19.41
C ASN A 42 4.63 -7.10 18.87
N HIS A 43 3.30 -7.06 18.84
CA HIS A 43 2.46 -8.05 18.18
C HIS A 43 1.47 -7.30 17.27
N PRO A 44 1.82 -7.04 16.00
CA PRO A 44 1.03 -6.18 15.12
C PRO A 44 -0.26 -6.84 14.59
N PHE A 45 -0.82 -7.80 15.34
CA PHE A 45 -2.11 -8.39 15.05
C PHE A 45 -3.20 -7.31 15.08
N GLY A 46 -3.98 -7.23 14.01
CA GLY A 46 -5.05 -6.23 13.87
C GLY A 46 -4.62 -4.90 13.25
N ILE A 47 -3.37 -4.78 12.80
CA ILE A 47 -2.91 -3.63 12.01
C ILE A 47 -2.77 -4.01 10.55
N THR A 48 -3.17 -3.10 9.68
CA THR A 48 -2.93 -3.17 8.24
C THR A 48 -1.96 -2.09 7.83
N SER A 49 -0.83 -2.50 7.28
CA SER A 49 0.16 -1.58 6.73
C SER A 49 -0.11 -1.37 5.25
N MET A 50 -0.19 -0.11 4.81
CA MET A 50 -0.32 0.23 3.40
C MET A 50 0.89 1.03 2.93
N THR A 51 1.70 0.44 2.07
CA THR A 51 2.96 1.05 1.60
C THR A 51 2.98 1.22 0.09
N ASP A 52 4.00 1.88 -0.45
CA ASP A 52 4.33 1.72 -1.86
C ASP A 52 4.91 0.32 -2.16
N LYS A 53 5.32 0.10 -3.41
CA LYS A 53 5.94 -1.16 -3.87
C LYS A 53 7.47 -1.07 -3.89
N GLN A 54 8.08 -0.25 -3.05
CA GLN A 54 9.53 -0.14 -3.01
C GLN A 54 10.14 -1.36 -2.31
N LYS A 55 11.05 -2.06 -2.98
CA LYS A 55 11.61 -3.33 -2.52
C LYS A 55 12.10 -3.30 -1.06
N GLY A 56 12.91 -2.32 -0.69
CA GLY A 56 13.47 -2.23 0.67
C GLY A 56 12.43 -2.01 1.76
N LEU A 57 11.34 -1.31 1.46
CA LEU A 57 10.22 -1.12 2.40
C LEU A 57 9.43 -2.41 2.58
N VAL A 58 9.13 -3.11 1.48
CA VAL A 58 8.45 -4.41 1.52
C VAL A 58 9.24 -5.43 2.33
N GLU A 59 10.56 -5.48 2.13
CA GLU A 59 11.46 -6.35 2.89
C GLU A 59 11.41 -6.03 4.39
N ALA A 60 11.51 -4.75 4.78
CA ALA A 60 11.47 -4.35 6.18
C ALA A 60 10.11 -4.64 6.87
N ILE A 61 8.98 -4.45 6.17
CA ILE A 61 7.65 -4.80 6.68
C ILE A 61 7.54 -6.31 6.94
N ASN A 62 7.98 -7.14 5.99
CA ASN A 62 7.91 -8.60 6.10
C ASN A 62 8.80 -9.16 7.23
N GLU A 63 9.82 -8.43 7.63
CA GLU A 63 10.72 -8.79 8.71
C GLU A 63 10.18 -8.34 10.08
N LEU A 64 9.83 -7.07 10.22
CA LEU A 64 9.44 -6.48 11.50
C LEU A 64 7.98 -6.72 11.86
N TRP A 65 7.08 -6.73 10.87
CA TRP A 65 5.63 -6.82 11.03
C TRP A 65 5.03 -7.99 10.23
N ARG A 66 5.70 -9.15 10.23
CA ARG A 66 5.34 -10.35 9.47
C ARG A 66 3.88 -10.81 9.65
N ASP A 67 3.34 -10.64 10.84
CA ASP A 67 1.98 -11.09 11.18
C ASP A 67 0.89 -10.04 10.87
N SER A 68 1.27 -8.88 10.33
CA SER A 68 0.34 -7.82 9.93
C SER A 68 -0.16 -8.00 8.51
N GLU A 69 -1.37 -7.55 8.22
CA GLU A 69 -1.81 -7.44 6.83
C GLU A 69 -0.99 -6.37 6.12
N HIS A 70 -0.41 -6.71 4.96
CA HIS A 70 0.33 -5.77 4.13
C HIS A 70 -0.37 -5.55 2.79
N ARG A 71 -0.64 -4.28 2.47
CA ARG A 71 -1.31 -3.86 1.23
C ARG A 71 -0.45 -2.86 0.47
N PHE A 72 -0.54 -2.92 -0.86
CA PHE A 72 0.06 -1.89 -1.70
C PHE A 72 -0.90 -0.75 -1.93
N CYS A 73 -0.40 0.48 -1.78
CA CYS A 73 -1.15 1.69 -2.01
C CYS A 73 -1.52 1.82 -3.49
N VAL A 74 -2.82 1.72 -3.81
CA VAL A 74 -3.33 1.83 -5.18
C VAL A 74 -2.93 3.15 -5.85
N LYS A 75 -2.84 4.25 -5.08
CA LYS A 75 -2.41 5.55 -5.59
C LYS A 75 -0.99 5.49 -6.16
N HIS A 76 -0.06 4.84 -5.44
CA HIS A 76 1.32 4.66 -5.88
C HIS A 76 1.43 3.65 -7.02
N MET A 77 0.73 2.51 -6.92
CA MET A 77 0.69 1.52 -8.00
C MET A 77 0.18 2.15 -9.30
N TYR A 78 -0.90 2.94 -9.23
CA TYR A 78 -1.45 3.60 -10.40
C TYR A 78 -0.53 4.68 -10.96
N ALA A 79 0.22 5.40 -10.10
CA ALA A 79 1.17 6.40 -10.57
C ALA A 79 2.24 5.82 -11.51
N TYR A 80 2.64 4.56 -11.30
CA TYR A 80 3.49 3.82 -12.23
C TYR A 80 2.70 3.30 -13.44
N PHE A 81 1.55 2.66 -13.18
CA PHE A 81 0.71 2.06 -14.21
C PHE A 81 0.24 3.06 -15.28
N LYS A 82 -0.18 4.26 -14.87
CA LYS A 82 -0.67 5.33 -15.77
C LYS A 82 0.37 5.82 -16.78
N LYS A 83 1.67 5.59 -16.53
CA LYS A 83 2.74 5.90 -17.50
C LYS A 83 2.62 5.06 -18.76
N LYS A 84 2.08 3.85 -18.66
CA LYS A 84 1.86 2.92 -19.78
C LYS A 84 0.40 2.87 -20.22
N PHE A 85 -0.53 2.94 -19.28
CA PHE A 85 -1.97 2.78 -19.52
C PHE A 85 -2.72 3.96 -18.91
N ASN A 86 -2.83 5.04 -19.69
CA ASN A 86 -3.56 6.24 -19.30
C ASN A 86 -5.01 6.18 -19.81
N GLY A 87 -5.93 6.81 -19.10
CA GLY A 87 -7.35 6.89 -19.46
C GLY A 87 -8.27 6.71 -18.26
N ASP A 88 -9.33 7.52 -18.22
CA ASP A 88 -10.26 7.58 -17.09
C ASP A 88 -11.02 6.26 -16.88
N LEU A 89 -11.36 5.56 -17.96
CA LEU A 89 -12.03 4.24 -17.90
C LEU A 89 -11.19 3.20 -17.16
N ILE A 90 -9.91 3.05 -17.56
CA ILE A 90 -8.99 2.11 -16.91
C ILE A 90 -8.70 2.56 -15.48
N ARG A 91 -8.50 3.87 -15.24
CA ARG A 91 -8.35 4.42 -13.89
C ARG A 91 -9.50 4.00 -12.99
N ASN A 92 -10.73 4.22 -13.43
CA ASN A 92 -11.92 3.92 -12.62
C ASN A 92 -11.99 2.42 -12.31
N LYS A 93 -11.63 1.55 -13.26
CA LYS A 93 -11.59 0.11 -13.04
C LYS A 93 -10.50 -0.34 -12.08
N VAL A 94 -9.29 0.24 -12.15
CA VAL A 94 -8.22 -0.02 -11.17
C VAL A 94 -8.66 0.34 -9.75
N TRP A 95 -9.38 1.46 -9.58
CA TRP A 95 -9.91 1.85 -8.26
C TRP A 95 -11.04 0.95 -7.78
N GLN A 96 -11.90 0.48 -8.69
CA GLN A 96 -12.91 -0.52 -8.37
C GLN A 96 -12.24 -1.81 -7.90
N ALA A 97 -11.24 -2.30 -8.63
CA ALA A 97 -10.52 -3.53 -8.27
C ALA A 97 -9.85 -3.40 -6.89
N ALA A 98 -9.22 -2.26 -6.61
CA ALA A 98 -8.59 -2.01 -5.30
C ALA A 98 -9.58 -1.88 -4.13
N LYS A 99 -10.87 -1.64 -4.40
CA LYS A 99 -11.94 -1.54 -3.40
C LYS A 99 -12.79 -2.80 -3.29
N ALA A 100 -12.57 -3.79 -4.15
CA ALA A 100 -13.33 -5.03 -4.14
C ALA A 100 -13.21 -5.71 -2.77
N VAL A 101 -14.33 -6.14 -2.22
CA VAL A 101 -14.38 -6.78 -0.90
C VAL A 101 -14.16 -8.29 -1.01
N THR A 102 -14.58 -8.88 -2.13
CA THR A 102 -14.46 -10.31 -2.40
C THR A 102 -13.58 -10.58 -3.62
N GLU A 103 -13.02 -11.79 -3.67
CA GLU A 103 -12.24 -12.25 -4.82
C GLU A 103 -13.10 -12.34 -6.08
N GLU A 104 -14.37 -12.72 -5.95
CA GLU A 104 -15.34 -12.75 -7.05
C GLU A 104 -15.55 -11.36 -7.65
N GLU A 105 -15.81 -10.35 -6.82
CA GLU A 105 -15.96 -8.96 -7.28
C GLU A 105 -14.68 -8.47 -7.96
N TRP A 106 -13.52 -8.81 -7.38
CA TRP A 106 -12.23 -8.47 -7.97
C TRP A 106 -12.05 -9.11 -9.36
N ASN A 107 -12.30 -10.41 -9.50
CA ASN A 107 -12.20 -11.15 -10.76
C ASN A 107 -13.11 -10.55 -11.83
N ASP A 108 -14.35 -10.23 -11.49
CA ASP A 108 -15.30 -9.56 -12.38
C ASP A 108 -14.80 -8.21 -12.89
N ILE A 109 -14.12 -7.44 -12.05
CA ILE A 109 -13.54 -6.15 -12.44
C ILE A 109 -12.30 -6.36 -13.31
N MET A 110 -11.48 -7.36 -13.01
CA MET A 110 -10.30 -7.69 -13.80
C MET A 110 -10.66 -8.15 -15.22
N GLU A 111 -11.69 -8.97 -15.40
CA GLU A 111 -12.17 -9.33 -16.75
C GLU A 111 -12.69 -8.11 -17.52
N LYS A 112 -13.31 -7.14 -16.83
CA LYS A 112 -13.69 -5.85 -17.47
C LYS A 112 -12.46 -5.04 -17.90
N ILE A 113 -11.38 -5.04 -17.12
CA ILE A 113 -10.11 -4.39 -17.50
C ILE A 113 -9.54 -5.06 -18.76
N LYS A 114 -9.56 -6.39 -18.83
CA LYS A 114 -9.10 -7.17 -19.99
C LYS A 114 -9.85 -6.83 -21.26
N VAL A 115 -11.18 -6.67 -21.19
CA VAL A 115 -12.01 -6.25 -22.33
C VAL A 115 -11.67 -4.83 -22.78
N ILE A 116 -11.41 -3.90 -21.85
CA ILE A 116 -11.02 -2.52 -22.17
C ILE A 116 -9.63 -2.47 -22.80
N ASN A 117 -8.66 -3.16 -22.21
CA ASN A 117 -7.28 -3.18 -22.67
C ASN A 117 -6.55 -4.44 -22.19
N VAL A 118 -6.43 -5.42 -23.08
CA VAL A 118 -5.74 -6.70 -22.83
C VAL A 118 -4.29 -6.51 -22.38
N LYS A 119 -3.60 -5.43 -22.79
CA LYS A 119 -2.21 -5.17 -22.37
C LYS A 119 -2.10 -4.65 -20.93
N ALA A 120 -3.21 -4.15 -20.38
CA ALA A 120 -3.27 -3.53 -19.07
C ALA A 120 -3.79 -4.50 -17.97
N TRP A 121 -4.30 -5.66 -18.37
CA TRP A 121 -4.66 -6.80 -17.52
C TRP A 121 -3.42 -7.64 -17.23
#